data_AF-A0A0C9ZBL4-F1
#
_entry.id   AF-A0A0C9ZBL4-F1
#
_cell.length_a   1.000
_cell.length_b   1.000
_cell.length_c   1.000
_cell.angle_alpha   90.00
_cell.angle_beta   90.00
_cell.angle_gamma   90.00
#
_symmetry.space_group_name_H-M   'P 1'
#
loop_
_entity.id
_entity.type
_entity.pdbx_description
1 polymer ?
#
loop_
_entity_poly.entity_id
_entity_poly.type
_entity_poly.pdbx_seq_one_letter_code
_entity_poly.pdbx_strand_id
1 'polypeptide(L)'
;MSLPPVFVFVVDTHLDEDDLKVLCKATPVSLSYIPPYALIRLITLSTTIQVHKPGYAKHSKSYVFCSGKEYASEQIQDMLGLSTQAHAAPHPGLLMPQQALGTA
;
A
#
# COMPACT_ATOMS: atom_id res chain seq x y z
N MET A 1 8.53 -18.96 20.37
CA MET A 1 7.30 -18.18 20.13
C MET A 1 6.97 -18.31 18.65
N SER A 2 5.78 -18.78 18.28
CA SER A 2 5.41 -18.86 16.85
C SER A 2 4.97 -17.49 16.36
N LEU A 3 5.46 -17.08 15.18
CA LEU A 3 4.99 -15.87 14.53
C LEU A 3 3.52 -16.06 14.11
N PRO A 4 2.67 -15.02 14.20
CA PRO A 4 1.31 -15.10 13.70
C PRO A 4 1.32 -15.31 12.18
N PRO A 5 0.43 -16.14 11.62
CA PRO A 5 0.33 -16.33 10.18
C PRO A 5 -0.12 -15.04 9.50
N VAL A 6 0.34 -14.85 8.26
CA VAL A 6 0.01 -13.67 7.43
C VAL A 6 -0.87 -14.12 6.27
N PHE A 7 -2.01 -13.46 6.10
CA PHE A 7 -2.92 -13.65 4.98
C PHE A 7 -3.01 -12.37 4.16
N VAL A 8 -2.72 -12.47 2.86
CA VAL A 8 -2.82 -11.36 1.91
C VAL A 8 -3.93 -11.68 0.93
N PHE A 9 -4.98 -10.87 0.91
CA PHE A 9 -6.04 -10.92 -0.08
C PHE A 9 -5.66 -10.02 -1.24
N VAL A 10 -5.50 -10.61 -2.42
CA VAL A 10 -5.28 -9.88 -3.66
C VAL A 10 -6.54 -10.04 -4.50
N VAL A 11 -7.25 -8.94 -4.71
CA VAL A 11 -8.60 -8.92 -5.25
C VAL A 11 -8.61 -8.10 -6.53
N ASP A 12 -8.96 -8.73 -7.65
CA ASP A 12 -9.22 -8.00 -8.89
C ASP A 12 -10.60 -7.33 -8.81
N THR A 13 -10.64 -6.02 -9.03
CA THR A 13 -11.87 -5.22 -9.04
C THR A 13 -12.22 -4.73 -10.45
N HIS A 14 -11.51 -5.20 -11.49
CA HIS A 14 -11.86 -4.95 -12.89
C HIS A 14 -12.96 -5.91 -13.36
N LEU A 15 -14.09 -5.86 -12.64
CA LEU A 15 -15.27 -6.69 -12.86
C LEU A 15 -16.47 -5.77 -13.14
N ASP A 16 -17.54 -6.32 -13.71
CA ASP A 16 -18.81 -5.62 -13.75
C ASP A 16 -19.41 -5.45 -12.33
N GLU A 17 -20.46 -4.64 -12.24
CA GLU A 17 -21.04 -4.26 -10.96
C GLU A 17 -21.65 -5.44 -10.18
N ASP A 18 -22.21 -6.44 -10.88
CA ASP A 18 -22.87 -7.56 -10.23
C ASP A 18 -21.85 -8.54 -9.67
N ASP A 19 -20.80 -8.85 -10.43
CA ASP A 19 -19.67 -9.66 -9.97
C ASP A 19 -18.92 -8.98 -8.82
N LEU A 20 -18.72 -7.66 -8.89
CA LEU A 20 -18.08 -6.90 -7.82
C LEU A 20 -18.91 -6.93 -6.52
N LYS A 21 -20.25 -6.86 -6.61
CA LYS A 21 -21.15 -7.01 -5.45
C LYS A 21 -21.02 -8.40 -4.83
N VAL A 22 -20.93 -9.45 -5.64
CA VAL A 22 -20.74 -10.83 -5.15
C VAL A 22 -19.40 -10.94 -4.42
N LEU A 23 -18.32 -10.43 -5.01
CA LEU A 23 -16.97 -10.45 -4.44
C LEU A 23 -16.89 -9.67 -3.11
N CYS A 24 -17.53 -8.51 -3.06
CA CYS A 24 -17.64 -7.69 -1.86
C CYS A 24 -18.37 -8.44 -0.73
N LYS A 25 -19.42 -9.21 -1.04
CA LYS A 25 -20.14 -10.03 -0.04
C LYS A 25 -19.35 -11.26 0.40
N ALA A 26 -18.60 -11.88 -0.51
CA ALA A 26 -17.81 -13.07 -0.22
C ALA A 26 -16.56 -12.76 0.63
N THR A 27 -15.98 -11.56 0.49
CA THR A 27 -14.72 -11.20 1.16
C THR A 27 -14.83 -11.26 2.70
N PRO A 28 -15.81 -10.62 3.37
CA PRO A 28 -16.00 -10.73 4.82
C PRO A 28 -16.26 -12.17 5.30
N VAL A 29 -16.93 -12.97 4.48
CA VAL A 29 -17.19 -14.39 4.78
C VAL A 29 -15.87 -15.14 4.84
N SER A 30 -14.99 -14.96 3.85
CA SER A 30 -13.65 -15.56 3.83
C SER A 30 -12.79 -15.13 5.02
N LEU A 31 -12.88 -13.86 5.45
CA LEU A 31 -12.16 -13.35 6.63
C LEU A 31 -12.61 -14.04 7.93
N SER A 32 -13.84 -14.52 8.00
CA SER A 32 -14.40 -15.17 9.20
C SER A 32 -13.76 -16.54 9.50
N TYR A 33 -13.11 -17.17 8.51
CA TYR A 33 -12.39 -18.44 8.69
C TYR A 33 -10.93 -18.24 9.14
N ILE A 34 -10.44 -17.00 9.17
CA ILE A 34 -9.06 -16.70 9.54
C ILE A 34 -8.94 -16.65 11.06
N PRO A 35 -7.87 -17.23 11.65
CA PRO A 35 -7.63 -17.13 13.07
C PRO A 35 -7.54 -15.67 13.53
N PRO A 36 -8.10 -15.30 14.70
CA PRO A 36 -8.19 -13.90 15.14
C PRO A 36 -6.82 -13.25 15.42
N TYR A 37 -5.78 -14.06 15.62
CA TYR A 37 -4.41 -13.61 15.84
C TYR A 37 -3.59 -13.46 14.55
N ALA A 38 -4.18 -13.77 13.39
CA ALA A 38 -3.48 -13.66 12.11
C ALA A 38 -3.39 -12.20 11.65
N LEU A 39 -2.32 -11.89 10.91
CA LEU A 39 -2.17 -10.60 10.26
C LEU A 39 -2.84 -10.64 8.90
N ILE A 40 -3.79 -9.74 8.67
CA ILE A 40 -4.54 -9.66 7.41
C ILE A 40 -4.11 -8.41 6.64
N ARG A 41 -3.97 -8.53 5.33
CA ARG A 41 -3.75 -7.43 4.38
C ARG A 41 -4.68 -7.57 3.18
N LEU A 42 -5.09 -6.44 2.60
CA LEU A 42 -5.88 -6.38 1.38
C LEU A 42 -5.13 -5.57 0.33
N ILE A 43 -5.10 -6.09 -0.88
CA ILE A 43 -4.58 -5.45 -2.09
C ILE A 43 -5.67 -5.54 -3.15
N THR A 44 -6.06 -4.41 -3.74
CA THR A 44 -7.04 -4.39 -4.85
C THR A 44 -6.34 -4.05 -6.16
N LEU A 45 -6.63 -4.82 -7.20
CA LEU A 45 -6.09 -4.66 -8.56
C LEU A 45 -7.16 -4.07 -9.47
N SER A 46 -6.79 -3.05 -10.23
CA SER A 46 -7.58 -2.45 -11.30
C SER A 46 -6.60 -1.76 -12.25
N THR A 47 -6.94 -0.58 -12.79
CA THR A 47 -5.99 0.29 -13.49
C THR A 47 -4.80 0.67 -12.62
N THR A 48 -5.00 0.71 -11.29
CA THR A 48 -3.95 0.90 -10.28
C THR A 48 -4.00 -0.23 -9.28
N ILE A 49 -2.87 -0.47 -8.61
CA ILE A 49 -2.75 -1.43 -7.52
C ILE A 49 -2.86 -0.63 -6.21
N GLN A 50 -3.80 -0.98 -5.35
CA GLN A 50 -3.97 -0.31 -4.05
C GLN A 50 -3.65 -1.27 -2.91
N VAL A 51 -2.69 -0.88 -2.07
CA VAL A 51 -2.35 -1.61 -0.83
C VAL A 51 -3.03 -0.93 0.34
N HIS A 52 -3.95 -1.64 0.99
CA HIS A 52 -4.78 -1.10 2.07
C HIS A 52 -4.15 -1.35 3.44
N LYS A 53 -4.11 -0.33 4.31
CA LYS A 53 -3.72 -0.49 5.72
C LYS A 53 -4.96 -0.74 6.60
N PRO A 54 -5.21 -1.99 7.06
CA PRO A 54 -6.28 -2.25 8.02
C PRO A 54 -5.90 -1.68 9.40
N GLY A 55 -6.88 -1.08 10.10
CA GLY A 55 -6.72 -0.65 11.50
C GLY A 55 -6.90 0.84 11.81
N TYR A 56 -7.36 1.68 10.87
CA TYR A 56 -7.68 3.08 11.17
C TYR A 56 -9.18 3.35 10.98
N ALA A 57 -9.94 3.25 12.06
CA ALA A 57 -11.40 3.45 12.10
C ALA A 57 -11.86 4.88 11.72
N LYS A 58 -10.94 5.80 11.40
CA LYS A 58 -11.25 7.18 10.97
C LYS A 58 -10.67 7.57 9.60
N HIS A 59 -9.66 6.88 9.08
CA HIS A 59 -9.04 7.20 7.78
C HIS A 59 -8.41 5.94 7.16
N SER A 60 -9.08 5.32 6.18
CA SER A 60 -8.47 4.24 5.39
C SER A 60 -7.31 4.81 4.56
N LYS A 61 -6.08 4.63 5.03
CA LYS A 61 -4.88 5.00 4.26
C LYS A 61 -4.53 3.84 3.32
N SER A 62 -4.55 4.10 2.02
CA SER A 62 -4.06 3.19 0.98
C SER A 62 -2.82 3.77 0.30
N TYR A 63 -2.01 2.89 -0.25
CA TYR A 63 -0.89 3.23 -1.13
C TYR A 63 -1.26 2.82 -2.55
N VAL A 64 -1.13 3.73 -3.51
CA VAL A 64 -1.49 3.49 -4.91
C VAL A 64 -0.21 3.33 -5.73
N PHE A 65 -0.13 2.22 -6.47
CA PHE A 65 0.96 1.90 -7.38
C PHE A 65 0.44 1.83 -8.81
N CYS A 66 1.28 2.18 -9.77
CA CYS A 66 0.97 2.07 -11.19
C CYS A 66 1.08 0.62 -11.63
N SER A 67 -0.01 0.03 -12.15
CA SER A 67 -0.02 -1.38 -12.55
C SER A 67 0.98 -1.69 -13.68
N GLY A 68 1.19 -0.75 -14.60
CA GLY A 68 2.11 -0.91 -15.74
C GLY A 68 3.59 -0.63 -15.44
N LYS A 69 3.96 -0.41 -14.18
CA LYS A 69 5.35 -0.13 -13.79
C LYS A 69 5.88 -1.30 -12.97
N GLU A 70 7.08 -1.76 -13.29
CA GLU A 70 7.81 -2.73 -12.47
C GLU A 70 8.51 -2.01 -11.30
N TYR A 71 8.43 -2.59 -10.11
CA TYR A 71 9.00 -2.04 -8.88
C TYR A 71 9.92 -3.06 -8.24
N ALA A 72 11.13 -2.65 -7.87
CA ALA A 72 12.03 -3.46 -7.05
C ALA A 72 11.51 -3.57 -5.61
N SER A 73 11.84 -4.65 -4.91
CA SER A 73 11.38 -4.88 -3.53
C SER A 73 11.82 -3.78 -2.56
N GLU A 74 13.02 -3.22 -2.75
CA GLU A 74 13.54 -2.10 -1.96
C GLU A 74 12.70 -0.84 -2.15
N GLN A 75 12.36 -0.52 -3.40
CA GLN A 75 11.51 0.61 -3.74
C GLN A 75 10.11 0.48 -3.12
N ILE A 76 9.52 -0.72 -3.13
CA ILE A 76 8.22 -0.96 -2.49
C ILE A 76 8.34 -0.77 -0.96
N GLN A 77 9.42 -1.25 -0.35
CA GLN A 77 9.66 -1.08 1.09
C GLN A 77 9.77 0.39 1.48
N ASP A 78 10.51 1.19 0.70
CA ASP A 78 10.64 2.63 0.91
C ASP A 78 9.29 3.35 0.76
N MET A 79 8.55 3.06 -0.32
CA MET A 79 7.24 3.66 -0.57
C MET A 79 6.21 3.33 0.52
N LEU A 80 6.28 2.15 1.13
CA LEU A 80 5.42 1.73 2.23
C LEU A 80 5.90 2.24 3.61
N GLY A 81 7.11 2.78 3.69
CA GLY A 81 7.77 3.24 4.91
C GLY A 81 8.23 2.10 5.82
N LEU A 82 8.66 0.98 5.24
CA LEU A 82 9.09 -0.24 5.94
C LEU A 82 10.61 -0.30 6.13
N SER A 83 11.38 0.51 5.39
CA SER A 83 12.83 0.55 5.48
C SER A 83 13.28 1.09 6.84
N THR A 84 14.18 0.35 7.49
CA THR A 84 14.73 0.64 8.84
C THR A 84 15.44 1.99 8.95
N GLN A 85 15.72 2.65 7.84
CA GLN A 85 16.32 3.99 7.80
C GLN A 85 15.31 5.13 8.07
N ALA A 86 14.00 4.84 8.19
CA ALA A 86 12.99 5.85 8.52
C ALA A 86 13.07 6.40 9.96
N HIS A 87 13.93 5.85 10.83
CA HIS A 87 14.24 6.41 12.14
C HIS A 87 15.58 7.17 12.18
N ALA A 88 16.15 7.52 11.02
CA ALA A 88 17.33 8.37 10.93
C ALA A 88 17.02 9.66 10.14
N ALA A 89 16.39 10.61 10.83
CA ALA A 89 16.47 12.06 10.58
C ALA A 89 15.94 12.62 9.22
N PRO A 90 15.49 13.89 9.20
CA PRO A 90 14.94 14.51 8.00
C PRO A 90 16.07 14.79 7.00
N HIS A 91 15.84 14.50 5.71
CA HIS A 91 16.78 14.84 4.64
C HIS A 91 16.99 16.38 4.59
N PRO A 92 18.20 16.89 4.90
CA PRO A 92 18.58 18.26 4.60
C PRO A 92 19.19 18.28 3.20
N GLY A 93 18.64 19.10 2.31
CA GLY A 93 19.29 19.45 1.05
C GLY A 93 18.54 19.01 -0.19
N LEU A 94 17.59 19.86 -0.61
CA LEU A 94 17.49 20.16 -2.04
C LEU A 94 18.08 21.56 -2.23
N LEU A 95 19.34 21.59 -2.67
CA LEU A 95 20.03 22.77 -3.15
C LEU A 95 19.22 23.40 -4.28
N MET A 96 18.73 24.63 -4.06
CA MET A 96 18.24 25.48 -5.13
C MET A 96 19.44 25.98 -5.93
N PRO A 97 19.47 25.85 -7.27
CA PRO A 97 20.53 26.45 -8.07
C PRO A 97 20.45 27.99 -8.00
N GLN A 98 21.56 28.61 -7.58
CA GLN A 98 21.80 30.04 -7.64
C GLN A 98 21.59 30.58 -9.06
N GLN A 99 20.63 31.47 -9.25
CA GLN A 99 20.63 32.40 -10.37
C GLN A 99 21.28 33.72 -9.92
N ALA A 100 22.57 33.87 -10.21
CA ALA A 100 23.26 35.14 -10.19
C ALA A 100 23.41 35.62 -11.63
N LEU A 101 22.64 36.65 -12.03
CA LEU A 101 23.00 37.50 -13.17
C LEU A 101 22.34 38.86 -13.01
N GLY A 102 23.09 39.81 -12.45
CA GLY A 102 22.76 41.22 -12.39
C GLY A 102 24.01 42.02 -12.68
N THR A 103 24.17 42.45 -13.93
CA THR A 103 25.05 43.56 -14.33
C THR A 103 24.50 44.16 -15.61
N ALA A 104 23.83 45.30 -15.48
CA ALA A 104 24.09 46.54 -16.20
C ALA A 104 23.24 47.65 -15.56
#